data_AF-L9VXS3-F1
#
_entry.id   AF-L9VXS3-F1
#
_cell.length_a   1.000
_cell.length_b   1.000
_cell.length_c   1.000
_cell.angle_alpha   90.00
_cell.angle_beta   90.00
_cell.angle_gamma   90.00
#
_symmetry.space_group_name_H-M   'P 1'
#
loop_
_entity.id
_entity.type
_entity.pdbx_description
1 polymer ?
#
loop_
_entity_poly.entity_id
_entity_poly.type
_entity_poly.pdbx_seq_one_letter_code
_entity_poly.pdbx_strand_id
1 'polypeptide(L)' 'MCDRTGDCSNDDTCQLVLRNGHTGIETTEYYCKAHLVVRIWEVEADDDLEVVDATKLWH' A
#
# COMPACT_ATOMS: atom_id res chain seq x y z
N MET A 1 0.31 -17.48 -12.69
CA MET A 1 -0.90 -17.00 -11.98
C MET A 1 -0.50 -16.87 -10.53
N CYS A 2 -0.57 -15.69 -9.94
CA CYS A 2 -0.22 -15.52 -8.54
C CYS A 2 -1.27 -16.22 -7.68
N ASP A 3 -0.85 -17.19 -6.88
CA ASP A 3 -1.71 -17.93 -5.95
C ASP A 3 -2.43 -16.96 -5.01
N ARG A 4 -3.75 -17.13 -4.89
CA ARG A 4 -4.66 -16.35 -4.01
C ARG A 4 -4.48 -16.66 -2.52
N THR A 5 -3.48 -17.46 -2.18
CA THR A 5 -3.16 -17.87 -0.81
C THR A 5 -1.74 -17.44 -0.50
N GLY A 6 -1.55 -16.13 -0.41
CA GLY A 6 -0.37 -15.59 0.26
C GLY A 6 -0.61 -15.76 1.75
N ASP A 7 0.09 -16.71 2.38
CA ASP A 7 0.24 -16.74 3.82
C ASP A 7 0.76 -15.34 4.23
N CYS A 8 -0.11 -14.47 4.77
CA CYS A 8 0.29 -13.24 5.43
C CYS A 8 1.03 -13.68 6.69
N SER A 9 2.29 -14.10 6.53
CA SER A 9 3.21 -14.21 7.67
C SER A 9 3.25 -12.81 8.28
N ASN A 10 2.57 -12.72 9.42
CA ASN A 10 2.09 -11.51 10.10
C ASN A 10 3.21 -10.64 10.69
N ASP A 11 4.47 -10.97 10.47
CA ASP A 11 5.58 -10.33 11.19
C ASP A 11 5.95 -8.95 10.62
N ASP A 12 5.49 -8.63 9.39
CA ASP A 12 5.86 -7.40 8.68
C ASP A 12 4.62 -6.62 8.21
N THR A 13 4.09 -5.76 9.08
CA THR A 13 3.08 -4.76 8.70
C THR A 13 3.77 -3.57 8.04
N CYS A 14 3.28 -3.14 6.88
CA CYS A 14 3.73 -1.93 6.20
C CYS A 14 2.65 -0.86 6.26
N GLN A 15 3.08 0.38 6.44
CA GLN A 15 2.27 1.57 6.29
C GLN A 15 2.43 2.11 4.87
N LEU A 16 1.31 2.49 4.25
CA LEU A 16 1.27 3.21 2.98
C LEU A 16 0.55 4.54 3.21
N VAL A 17 1.18 5.64 2.81
CA VAL A 17 0.58 6.97 2.82
C VAL A 17 0.27 7.35 1.37
N LEU A 18 -1.01 7.59 1.11
CA LEU A 18 -1.51 8.02 -0.19
C LEU A 18 -2.00 9.44 -0.11
N ARG A 19 -1.77 10.21 -1.16
CA ARG A 19 -2.36 11.55 -1.32
C ARG A 19 -3.33 11.54 -2.48
N ASN A 20 -4.51 12.09 -2.25
CA ASN A 20 -5.46 12.33 -3.33
C ASN A 20 -5.07 13.63 -4.07
N GLY A 21 -4.81 13.55 -5.37
CA GLY A 21 -4.39 14.67 -6.20
C GLY A 21 -5.45 15.77 -6.33
N HIS A 22 -6.73 15.40 -6.27
CA HIS A 22 -7.85 16.34 -6.39
C HIS A 22 -8.12 17.16 -5.13
N THR A 23 -8.05 16.53 -3.96
CA THR A 23 -8.39 17.14 -2.66
C THR A 23 -7.16 17.54 -1.86
N GLY A 24 -5.99 16.98 -2.20
CA GLY A 24 -4.75 17.14 -1.44
C GLY A 24 -4.72 16.38 -0.12
N ILE A 25 -5.76 15.60 0.21
CA ILE A 25 -5.88 14.88 1.48
C ILE A 25 -4.96 13.65 1.48
N GLU A 26 -4.23 13.46 2.57
CA GLU A 26 -3.41 12.28 2.83
C GLU A 26 -4.20 11.25 3.63
N THR A 27 -4.10 9.98 3.22
CA THR A 27 -4.72 8.83 3.89
C THR A 27 -3.67 7.78 4.17
N THR A 28 -3.76 7.15 5.34
CA THR A 28 -2.85 6.08 5.75
C THR A 28 -3.56 4.73 5.69
N GLU A 29 -2.97 3.80 4.95
CA GLU A 29 -3.42 2.42 4.79
C GLU A 29 -2.36 1.45 5.34
N TYR A 30 -2.77 0.26 5.77
CA TYR A 30 -1.87 -0.75 6.35
C TYR A 30 -2.00 -2.08 5.62
N TYR A 31 -0.87 -2.68 5.26
CA TYR A 31 -0.82 -3.89 4.45
C TYR A 31 0.26 -4.85 4.92
N CYS A 32 0.01 -6.16 4.76
CA CYS A 32 1.12 -7.12 4.68
C CYS A 32 1.98 -6.77 3.46
N LYS A 33 3.29 -7.05 3.52
CA LYS A 33 4.24 -6.75 2.42
C LYS A 33 3.77 -7.19 1.03
N ALA A 34 3.17 -8.37 0.90
CA ALA A 34 2.67 -8.87 -0.39
C ALA A 34 1.51 -8.03 -0.94
N HIS A 35 0.59 -7.56 -0.07
CA HIS A 35 -0.53 -6.72 -0.48
C HIS A 35 -0.11 -5.27 -0.74
N LEU A 36 0.93 -4.78 -0.05
CA LEU A 36 1.47 -3.44 -0.29
C LEU A 36 1.90 -3.26 -1.75
N VAL A 37 2.62 -4.23 -2.31
CA VAL A 37 3.12 -4.16 -3.70
C VAL A 37 1.95 -4.08 -4.69
N VAL A 38 0.92 -4.89 -4.47
CA VAL A 38 -0.29 -4.86 -5.32
C VAL A 38 -0.99 -3.51 -5.21
N ARG A 39 -1.14 -2.98 -3.99
CA ARG A 39 -1.80 -1.69 -3.78
C ARG A 39 -1.06 -0.54 -4.45
N ILE A 40 0.28 -0.52 -4.37
CA ILE A 40 1.10 0.49 -5.05
C ILE A 40 0.86 0.46 -6.56
N TRP A 41 0.80 -0.73 -7.16
CA TRP A 41 0.52 -0.86 -8.60
C TRP A 41 -0.87 -0.34 -8.98
N GLU A 42 -1.88 -0.58 -8.14
CA GLU A 42 -3.22 -0.04 -8.38
C GLU A 42 -3.22 1.49 -8.30
N VAL A 43 -2.48 2.07 -7.35
CA VAL A 43 -2.33 3.52 -7.20
C VAL A 43 -1.55 4.13 -8.35
N GLU A 44 -0.46 3.51 -8.82
CA GLU A 44 0.30 4.01 -9.97
C GLU A 44 -0.52 3.99 -11.28
N ALA A 45 -1.58 3.17 -11.34
CA ALA A 45 -2.54 3.15 -12.45
C ALA A 45 -3.72 4.12 -12.26
N ASP A 46 -3.82 4.79 -11.11
CA ASP A 46 -4.86 5.73 -10.75
C ASP A 46 -4.31 7.16 -10.81
N ASP A 47 -4.78 7.96 -11.77
CA ASP A 47 -4.31 9.34 -11.97
C ASP A 47 -4.67 10.30 -10.80
N ASP A 48 -5.59 9.90 -9.91
CA ASP A 48 -6.07 10.71 -8.80
C ASP A 48 -5.35 10.44 -7.49
N LEU A 49 -4.49 9.41 -7.43
CA LEU A 49 -3.79 8.99 -6.22
C LEU A 49 -2.28 8.98 -6.42
N GLU A 50 -1.56 9.45 -5.41
CA GLU A 50 -0.10 9.47 -5.38
C GLU A 50 0.42 8.73 -4.15
N VAL A 51 1.44 7.89 -4.32
CA VAL A 51 2.16 7.28 -3.19
C VAL A 51 3.12 8.31 -2.61
N VAL A 52 2.88 8.72 -1.37
CA VAL A 52 3.73 9.66 -0.62
C VAL A 52 4.81 8.94 0.16
N ASP A 53 4.44 7.87 0.86
CA ASP A 53 5.36 7.08 1.68
C ASP A 53 4.93 5.62 1.75
N ALA A 54 5.90 4.70 1.77
CA ALA A 54 5.66 3.28 1.94
C ALA A 54 6.73 2.71 2.88
N THR A 55 6.41 2.67 4.18
CA THR A 55 7.37 2.32 5.23
C THR A 55 6.97 1.02 5.91
N LYS A 56 7.93 0.10 6.06
CA LYS A 56 7.75 -1.07 6.91
C LYS A 56 7.72 -0.63 8.37
N LEU A 57 6.67 -1.03 9.10
CA LEU A 57 6.61 -0.84 10.54
C LEU A 57 7.43 -1.95 11.20
N TRP A 58 8.49 -1.56 11.89
CA TRP A 58 9.27 -2.47 12.70
C TRP A 58 8.48 -2.80 13.97
N HIS A 59 8.31 -4.09 14.25
CA HIS A 59 7.90 -4.58 15.55
C HIS A 59 9.11 -5.16 16.29
#